data_AF-A0A7W1JCW1-F1
#
_entry.id   AF-A0A7W1JCW1-F1
#
_cell.length_a   1.000
_cell.length_b   1.000
_cell.length_c   1.000
_cell.angle_alpha   90.00
_cell.angle_beta   90.00
_cell.angle_gamma   90.00
#
_symmetry.space_group_name_H-M   'P 1'
#
loop_
_entity.id
_entity.type
_entity.pdbx_description
1 polymer ?
#
loop_
_entity_poly.entity_id
_entity_poly.type
_entity_poly.pdbx_seq_one_letter_code
_entity_poly.pdbx_strand_id
1 'polypeptide(L)'
;MAEKYTIHIHAIPLSDNDGKRSNTITKEKFDEAVQKVSGFFGPADLRFAFDPQKDWHPRKDTSLNSLHNGGSKWWEEANAVAAEHRGKLVIFLRWGKDQDKPAGNWFAYPPNTGQSVPSRAKLPTDNVDFVAITNQSSKFGSGAAPVLAHEIGHYLGLFHTHPTWGDPDPKDIVEIVKSAIPPAHFSVLFRSSCLKTFTEGYC
;
A
#
# COMPACT_ATOMS: atom_id res chain seq x y z
N MET A 1 -7.79 12.05 28.87
CA MET A 1 -7.56 12.51 27.48
C MET A 1 -7.11 11.30 26.69
N ALA A 2 -7.65 11.07 25.49
CA ALA A 2 -7.18 9.97 24.64
C ALA A 2 -5.68 10.17 24.33
N GLU A 3 -4.90 9.11 24.46
CA GLU A 3 -3.48 9.11 24.12
C GLU A 3 -3.36 9.16 22.60
N LYS A 4 -2.64 10.16 22.07
CA LYS A 4 -2.38 10.27 20.63
C LYS A 4 -1.10 9.54 20.30
N TYR A 5 -1.19 8.50 19.49
CA TYR A 5 -0.03 7.74 19.03
C TYR A 5 0.58 8.43 17.80
N THR A 6 1.87 8.74 17.88
CA THR A 6 2.62 9.31 16.77
C THR A 6 3.55 8.27 16.18
N ILE A 7 3.38 7.98 14.89
CA ILE A 7 4.24 7.08 14.12
C ILE A 7 5.19 7.96 13.31
N HIS A 8 6.50 7.82 13.56
CA HIS A 8 7.50 8.52 12.79
C HIS A 8 7.75 7.80 11.46
N ILE A 9 7.81 8.54 10.35
CA ILE A 9 8.10 8.00 9.03
C ILE A 9 9.58 8.21 8.70
N HIS A 10 10.15 7.26 7.98
CA HIS A 10 11.46 7.37 7.34
C HIS A 10 11.32 7.07 5.85
N ALA A 11 11.58 8.05 5.00
CA ALA A 11 11.49 7.91 3.56
C ALA A 11 12.87 7.68 2.93
N ILE A 12 12.95 6.66 2.07
CA ILE A 12 14.15 6.30 1.32
C ILE A 12 13.85 6.43 -0.17
N PRO A 13 14.14 7.59 -0.77
CA PRO A 13 14.08 7.79 -2.21
C PRO A 13 15.17 7.02 -2.93
N LEU A 14 14.78 6.14 -3.86
CA LEU A 14 15.71 5.28 -4.56
C LEU A 14 16.05 5.79 -5.96
N SER A 15 17.26 5.48 -6.39
CA SER A 15 17.70 5.48 -7.79
C SER A 15 18.57 4.24 -8.02
N ASP A 16 18.89 3.98 -9.28
CA ASP A 16 19.88 2.96 -9.60
C ASP A 16 21.28 3.37 -9.12
N ASN A 17 22.18 2.38 -9.06
CA ASN A 17 23.60 2.56 -8.73
C ASN A 17 24.28 3.56 -9.67
N ASP A 18 23.90 3.59 -10.95
CA ASP A 18 24.39 4.54 -11.95
C ASP A 18 23.64 5.89 -11.94
N GLY A 19 22.67 6.05 -11.04
CA GLY A 19 21.84 7.25 -10.91
C GLY A 19 20.65 7.32 -11.86
N LYS A 20 20.42 6.33 -12.74
CA LYS A 20 19.21 6.26 -13.57
C LYS A 20 17.99 5.93 -12.72
N ARG A 21 16.81 6.02 -13.36
CA ARG A 21 15.49 5.72 -12.75
C ARG A 21 15.34 6.40 -11.40
N SER A 22 15.78 7.66 -11.34
CA SER A 22 15.88 8.45 -10.12
C SER A 22 14.52 8.89 -9.61
N ASN A 23 14.43 9.04 -8.29
CA ASN A 23 13.27 9.63 -7.64
C ASN A 23 13.06 11.08 -8.08
N THR A 24 11.84 11.40 -8.50
CA THR A 24 11.42 12.74 -8.89
C THR A 24 10.44 13.39 -7.90
N ILE A 25 10.06 12.69 -6.83
CA ILE A 25 9.21 13.22 -5.75
C ILE A 25 10.08 14.08 -4.82
N THR A 26 9.68 15.32 -4.55
CA THR A 26 10.39 16.15 -3.58
C THR A 26 9.96 15.79 -2.16
N LYS A 27 10.83 16.07 -1.18
CA LYS A 27 10.53 15.84 0.24
C LYS A 27 9.34 16.66 0.72
N GLU A 28 9.13 17.87 0.18
CA GLU A 28 7.99 18.73 0.49
C GLU A 28 6.69 18.12 -0.02
N LYS A 29 6.68 17.60 -1.26
CA LYS A 29 5.50 16.92 -1.81
C LYS A 29 5.16 15.65 -1.03
N PHE A 30 6.17 14.93 -0.57
CA PHE A 30 5.98 13.76 0.28
C PHE A 30 5.43 14.13 1.66
N ASP A 31 5.98 15.17 2.30
CA ASP A 31 5.46 15.70 3.58
C ASP A 31 3.98 16.10 3.45
N GLU A 32 3.61 16.85 2.41
CA GLU A 32 2.20 17.20 2.16
C GLU A 32 1.28 15.96 2.09
N ALA A 33 1.76 14.86 1.51
CA ALA A 33 1.02 13.60 1.49
C ALA A 33 0.92 12.98 2.89
N VAL A 34 2.02 12.96 3.67
CA VAL A 34 2.04 12.48 5.06
C VAL A 34 1.08 13.27 5.96
N GLN A 35 1.03 14.59 5.81
CA GLN A 35 0.09 15.44 6.55
C GLN A 35 -1.37 15.07 6.25
N LYS A 36 -1.69 14.80 4.97
CA LYS A 36 -3.03 14.31 4.58
C LYS A 36 -3.33 12.93 5.12
N VAL A 37 -2.34 12.02 5.13
CA VAL A 37 -2.48 10.68 5.73
C VAL A 37 -2.87 10.79 7.20
N SER A 38 -2.23 11.69 7.98
CA SER A 38 -2.60 11.93 9.37
C SER A 38 -4.07 12.35 9.54
N GLY A 39 -4.65 13.05 8.55
CA GLY A 39 -6.08 13.36 8.53
C GLY A 39 -6.98 12.14 8.45
N PHE A 40 -6.61 11.13 7.63
CA PHE A 40 -7.39 9.89 7.47
C PHE A 40 -7.38 9.02 8.73
N PHE A 41 -6.26 9.02 9.46
CA PHE A 41 -6.08 8.21 10.67
C PHE A 41 -6.44 8.95 11.97
N GLY A 42 -6.79 10.23 11.89
CA GLY A 42 -7.19 11.06 13.02
C GLY A 42 -8.31 10.46 13.90
N PRO A 43 -9.38 9.85 13.33
CA PRO A 43 -10.42 9.18 14.13
C PRO A 43 -9.94 7.97 14.94
N ALA A 44 -8.77 7.42 14.61
CA ALA A 44 -8.12 6.33 15.35
C ALA A 44 -7.03 6.84 16.32
N ASP A 45 -6.99 8.15 16.60
CA ASP A 45 -5.98 8.81 17.43
C ASP A 45 -4.53 8.59 16.98
N LEU A 46 -4.35 8.30 15.69
CA LEU A 46 -3.05 8.09 15.05
C LEU A 46 -2.62 9.33 14.25
N ARG A 47 -1.32 9.65 14.32
CA ARG A 47 -0.69 10.70 13.52
C ARG A 47 0.64 10.22 12.97
N PHE A 48 1.04 10.79 11.84
CA PHE A 48 2.31 10.51 11.19
C PHE A 48 3.20 11.74 11.23
N ALA A 49 4.42 11.55 11.73
CA ALA A 49 5.42 12.60 11.82
C ALA A 49 6.55 12.32 10.82
N PHE A 50 6.87 13.32 10.01
CA PHE A 50 7.96 13.27 9.05
C PHE A 50 8.71 14.61 9.09
N ASP A 51 10.00 14.58 9.40
CA ASP A 51 10.90 15.73 9.32
C ASP A 51 11.68 15.65 7.99
N PRO A 52 11.37 16.48 6.97
CA PRO A 52 12.02 16.39 5.66
C PRO A 52 13.54 16.61 5.71
N GLN A 53 14.10 17.15 6.80
CA GLN A 53 15.55 17.31 6.95
C GLN A 53 16.24 16.09 7.59
N LYS A 54 15.50 15.24 8.33
CA LYS A 54 16.07 14.11 9.09
C LYS A 54 15.57 12.74 8.63
N ASP A 55 14.40 12.70 8.03
CA ASP A 55 13.69 11.47 7.69
C ASP A 55 13.72 11.19 6.20
N TRP A 56 14.43 11.99 5.41
CA TRP A 56 14.57 11.84 3.96
C TRP A 56 16.01 11.46 3.60
N HIS A 57 16.27 10.19 3.29
CA HIS A 57 17.60 9.69 2.95
C HIS A 57 17.64 9.03 1.57
N PRO A 58 17.95 9.80 0.50
CA PRO A 58 18.14 9.25 -0.82
C PRO A 58 19.24 8.18 -0.84
N ARG A 59 18.99 7.07 -1.54
CA ARG A 59 19.91 5.94 -1.66
C ARG A 59 20.03 5.49 -3.12
N LYS A 60 21.26 5.24 -3.57
CA LYS A 60 21.55 4.60 -4.86
C LYS A 60 21.65 3.10 -4.64
N ASP A 61 20.68 2.36 -5.14
CA ASP A 61 20.59 0.92 -4.94
C ASP A 61 19.70 0.31 -6.04
N THR A 62 20.30 -0.24 -7.09
CA THR A 62 19.53 -0.81 -8.22
C THR A 62 18.62 -1.97 -7.79
N SER A 63 19.03 -2.76 -6.79
CA SER A 63 18.25 -3.90 -6.31
C SER A 63 16.96 -3.41 -5.64
N LEU A 64 17.10 -2.52 -4.65
CA LEU A 64 15.96 -1.90 -3.97
C LEU A 64 15.13 -1.02 -4.93
N ASN A 65 15.76 -0.30 -5.86
CA ASN A 65 15.02 0.50 -6.82
C ASN A 65 14.21 -0.37 -7.78
N SER A 66 14.60 -1.63 -7.97
CA SER A 66 13.89 -2.64 -8.77
C SER A 66 12.96 -3.54 -7.95
N LEU A 67 12.77 -3.22 -6.66
CA LEU A 67 11.95 -3.97 -5.72
C LEU A 67 10.55 -4.20 -6.31
N HIS A 68 10.06 -5.43 -6.18
CA HIS A 68 8.76 -5.87 -6.63
C HIS A 68 8.27 -6.99 -5.72
N ASN A 69 6.96 -7.13 -5.58
CA ASN A 69 6.34 -8.06 -4.64
C ASN A 69 6.17 -9.48 -5.23
N GLY A 70 7.21 -10.01 -5.86
CA GLY A 70 7.18 -11.32 -6.53
C GLY A 70 8.46 -12.12 -6.35
N GLY A 71 8.36 -13.45 -6.44
CA GLY A 71 9.47 -14.38 -6.22
C GLY A 71 9.64 -14.78 -4.75
N SER A 72 10.69 -15.54 -4.46
CA SER A 72 11.08 -15.88 -3.08
C SER A 72 11.99 -14.78 -2.51
N LYS A 73 11.84 -14.48 -1.22
CA LYS A 73 12.78 -13.63 -0.45
C LYS A 73 12.96 -12.19 -0.96
N TRP A 74 12.08 -11.70 -1.84
CA TRP A 74 12.19 -10.36 -2.43
C TRP A 74 12.18 -9.22 -1.39
N TRP A 75 11.66 -9.49 -0.19
CA TRP A 75 11.59 -8.54 0.93
C TRP A 75 12.85 -8.51 1.81
N GLU A 76 13.72 -9.52 1.76
CA GLU A 76 14.80 -9.69 2.76
C GLU A 76 15.75 -8.49 2.80
N GLU A 77 16.18 -8.01 1.63
CA GLU A 77 17.08 -6.86 1.51
C GLU A 77 16.41 -5.56 2.02
N ALA A 78 15.17 -5.32 1.60
CA ALA A 78 14.42 -4.14 2.01
C ALA A 78 14.09 -4.14 3.51
N ASN A 79 13.79 -5.31 4.09
CA ASN A 79 13.64 -5.47 5.53
C ASN A 79 14.96 -5.20 6.28
N ALA A 80 16.10 -5.67 5.76
CA ALA A 80 17.39 -5.43 6.39
C ALA A 80 17.69 -3.93 6.48
N VAL A 81 17.40 -3.18 5.41
CA VAL A 81 17.51 -1.72 5.41
C VAL A 81 16.47 -1.06 6.31
N ALA A 82 15.22 -1.53 6.30
CA ALA A 82 14.19 -0.98 7.19
C ALA A 82 14.57 -1.16 8.68
N ALA A 83 15.22 -2.27 9.03
CA ALA A 83 15.69 -2.55 10.38
C ALA A 83 16.78 -1.58 10.87
N GLU A 84 17.44 -0.82 9.99
CA GLU A 84 18.38 0.25 10.36
C GLU A 84 17.65 1.47 10.96
N HIS A 85 16.34 1.59 10.75
CA HIS A 85 15.53 2.72 11.18
C HIS A 85 14.46 2.33 12.22
N ARG A 86 14.85 1.51 13.21
CA ARG A 86 13.93 1.03 14.27
C ARG A 86 13.15 2.16 14.93
N GLY A 87 11.88 1.90 15.22
CA GLY A 87 10.95 2.88 15.80
C GLY A 87 10.33 3.84 14.78
N LYS A 88 10.64 3.65 13.48
CA LYS A 88 10.02 4.39 12.38
C LYS A 88 9.38 3.43 11.38
N LEU A 89 8.33 3.92 10.73
CA LEU A 89 7.74 3.33 9.54
C LEU A 89 8.61 3.67 8.32
N VAL A 90 9.24 2.68 7.71
CA VAL A 90 10.12 2.87 6.55
C VAL A 90 9.33 2.80 5.26
N ILE A 91 9.52 3.80 4.40
CA ILE A 91 8.84 3.93 3.11
C ILE A 91 9.88 4.07 2.00
N PHE A 92 9.95 3.08 1.11
CA PHE A 92 10.78 3.12 -0.08
C PHE A 92 10.02 3.78 -1.23
N LEU A 93 10.62 4.80 -1.86
CA LEU A 93 10.13 5.35 -3.11
C LEU A 93 10.97 4.69 -4.22
N ARG A 94 10.38 3.73 -4.94
CA ARG A 94 11.06 2.88 -5.92
C ARG A 94 10.57 3.07 -7.36
N TRP A 95 11.41 2.72 -8.31
CA TRP A 95 11.02 2.59 -9.72
C TRP A 95 10.23 1.31 -9.98
N GLY A 96 10.74 0.13 -9.59
CA GLY A 96 10.18 -1.19 -9.87
C GLY A 96 10.96 -2.01 -10.89
N LYS A 97 10.49 -3.24 -11.17
CA LYS A 97 11.25 -4.24 -11.95
C LYS A 97 11.44 -3.90 -13.43
N ASP A 98 10.53 -3.15 -14.02
CA ASP A 98 10.56 -2.79 -15.44
C ASP A 98 11.61 -1.69 -15.66
N GLN A 99 12.45 -1.83 -16.69
CA GLN A 99 13.54 -0.89 -16.94
C GLN A 99 13.05 0.42 -17.57
N ASP A 100 11.99 0.36 -18.36
CA ASP A 100 11.52 1.46 -19.19
C ASP A 100 10.31 2.16 -18.58
N LYS A 101 9.59 1.48 -17.69
CA LYS A 101 8.35 1.98 -17.09
C LYS A 101 8.41 1.93 -15.57
N PRO A 102 8.13 3.06 -14.87
CA PRO A 102 7.98 3.02 -13.44
C PRO A 102 6.77 2.16 -13.06
N ALA A 103 6.86 1.48 -11.93
CA ALA A 103 5.80 0.68 -11.34
C ALA A 103 4.51 1.50 -11.22
N GLY A 104 3.39 0.88 -11.60
CA GLY A 104 2.06 1.41 -11.32
C GLY A 104 1.52 1.00 -9.95
N ASN A 105 2.11 -0.03 -9.33
CA ASN A 105 1.65 -0.59 -8.07
C ASN A 105 2.44 -0.05 -6.88
N TRP A 106 1.74 0.17 -5.77
CA TRP A 106 2.31 0.37 -4.45
C TRP A 106 1.98 -0.90 -3.64
N PHE A 107 2.70 -1.13 -2.55
CA PHE A 107 2.38 -2.25 -1.69
C PHE A 107 2.94 -2.07 -0.27
N ALA A 108 2.23 -2.67 0.66
CA ALA A 108 2.66 -3.03 2.00
C ALA A 108 1.87 -4.26 2.45
N TYR A 109 2.25 -4.87 3.57
CA TYR A 109 1.58 -6.08 4.06
C TYR A 109 1.30 -5.99 5.56
N PRO A 110 0.18 -6.55 6.03
CA PRO A 110 -0.08 -6.79 7.44
C PRO A 110 1.06 -7.56 8.10
N PRO A 111 1.58 -7.09 9.25
CA PRO A 111 2.50 -7.89 10.04
C PRO A 111 1.79 -9.15 10.51
N ASN A 112 2.48 -10.28 10.56
CA ASN A 112 1.95 -11.50 11.17
C ASN A 112 2.06 -11.39 12.70
N THR A 113 1.01 -10.82 13.31
CA THR A 113 0.87 -10.69 14.77
C THR A 113 0.02 -11.82 15.37
N GLY A 114 -0.28 -12.86 14.59
CA GLY A 114 -1.23 -13.90 14.95
C GLY A 114 -2.70 -13.52 14.73
N GLN A 115 -2.98 -12.40 14.06
CA GLN A 115 -4.34 -11.99 13.74
C GLN A 115 -5.00 -12.93 12.71
N SER A 116 -6.32 -13.00 12.71
CA SER A 116 -7.06 -13.75 11.69
C SER A 116 -6.78 -13.20 10.29
N VAL A 117 -6.24 -14.06 9.42
CA VAL A 117 -5.93 -13.73 8.04
C VAL A 117 -7.10 -14.16 7.15
N PRO A 118 -7.66 -13.28 6.30
CA PRO A 118 -8.66 -13.69 5.32
C PRO A 118 -8.13 -14.84 4.46
N SER A 119 -8.94 -15.86 4.18
CA SER A 119 -8.49 -17.08 3.48
C SER A 119 -7.91 -16.83 2.09
N ARG A 120 -8.27 -15.71 1.46
CA ARG A 120 -7.82 -15.27 0.14
C ARG A 120 -6.70 -14.22 0.22
N ALA A 121 -6.20 -13.92 1.43
CA ALA A 121 -5.05 -13.06 1.62
C ALA A 121 -3.74 -13.82 1.32
N LYS A 122 -3.12 -13.51 0.18
CA LYS A 122 -1.78 -14.02 -0.17
C LYS A 122 -0.73 -13.20 0.58
N LEU A 123 -0.61 -13.45 1.88
CA LEU A 123 0.48 -12.87 2.66
C LEU A 123 1.80 -13.56 2.29
N PRO A 124 2.92 -12.82 2.24
CA PRO A 124 4.23 -13.45 2.34
C PRO A 124 4.30 -14.28 3.62
N THR A 125 5.06 -15.37 3.60
CA THR A 125 5.24 -16.25 4.76
C THR A 125 5.94 -15.55 5.94
N ASP A 126 6.63 -14.45 5.63
CA ASP A 126 7.43 -13.66 6.56
C ASP A 126 6.96 -12.21 6.58
N ASN A 127 7.24 -11.51 7.68
CA ASN A 127 6.83 -10.11 7.86
C ASN A 127 7.54 -9.20 6.86
N VAL A 128 6.78 -8.34 6.18
CA VAL A 128 7.32 -7.23 5.38
C VAL A 128 7.22 -5.97 6.23
N ASP A 129 8.35 -5.43 6.63
CA ASP A 129 8.44 -4.38 7.65
C ASP A 129 8.62 -2.97 7.03
N PHE A 130 8.10 -2.77 5.82
CA PHE A 130 8.16 -1.50 5.10
C PHE A 130 6.96 -1.29 4.17
N VAL A 131 6.83 -0.06 3.68
CA VAL A 131 5.92 0.32 2.60
C VAL A 131 6.73 0.63 1.35
N ALA A 132 6.27 0.23 0.16
CA ALA A 132 6.91 0.57 -1.10
C ALA A 132 5.94 1.30 -2.04
N ILE A 133 6.32 2.51 -2.44
CA ILE A 133 5.54 3.35 -3.34
C ILE A 133 6.36 3.74 -4.58
N THR A 134 5.72 4.35 -5.57
CA THR A 134 6.43 4.86 -6.75
C THR A 134 7.39 6.00 -6.39
N ASN A 135 8.52 6.09 -7.11
CA ASN A 135 9.44 7.23 -7.05
C ASN A 135 9.16 8.31 -8.10
N GLN A 136 8.06 8.20 -8.84
CA GLN A 136 7.75 9.14 -9.93
C GLN A 136 6.67 10.14 -9.56
N SER A 137 7.02 11.43 -9.62
CA SER A 137 6.14 12.54 -9.28
C SER A 137 4.89 12.65 -10.17
N SER A 138 4.98 12.16 -11.41
CA SER A 138 3.87 12.04 -12.36
C SER A 138 2.81 11.03 -11.93
N LYS A 139 3.20 10.04 -11.11
CA LYS A 139 2.29 9.04 -10.49
C LYS A 139 1.96 9.37 -9.04
N PHE A 140 2.70 10.30 -8.43
CA PHE A 140 2.50 10.79 -7.08
C PHE A 140 1.75 12.13 -7.11
N GLY A 141 0.50 12.11 -7.58
CA GLY A 141 -0.35 13.30 -7.76
C GLY A 141 -1.28 13.59 -6.57
N SER A 142 -2.39 14.28 -6.82
CA SER A 142 -3.44 14.55 -5.80
C SER A 142 -4.01 13.27 -5.16
N GLY A 143 -4.02 12.16 -5.90
CA GLY A 143 -4.42 10.84 -5.41
C GLY A 143 -3.37 10.11 -4.58
N ALA A 144 -2.17 10.66 -4.39
CA ALA A 144 -1.09 9.98 -3.67
C ALA A 144 -1.42 9.73 -2.19
N ALA A 145 -2.05 10.69 -1.51
CA ALA A 145 -2.31 10.57 -0.08
C ALA A 145 -3.31 9.45 0.28
N PRO A 146 -4.46 9.30 -0.42
CA PRO A 146 -5.35 8.15 -0.21
C PRO A 146 -4.66 6.79 -0.44
N VAL A 147 -3.86 6.67 -1.51
CA VAL A 147 -3.14 5.41 -1.79
C VAL A 147 -2.04 5.17 -0.75
N LEU A 148 -1.34 6.21 -0.31
CA LEU A 148 -0.35 6.10 0.76
C LEU A 148 -1.01 5.66 2.07
N ALA A 149 -2.16 6.23 2.41
CA ALA A 149 -2.93 5.84 3.59
C ALA A 149 -3.40 4.38 3.51
N HIS A 150 -3.79 3.93 2.32
CA HIS A 150 -4.15 2.54 2.06
C HIS A 150 -2.98 1.59 2.35
N GLU A 151 -1.79 1.86 1.80
CA GLU A 151 -0.61 1.03 2.07
C GLU A 151 -0.18 1.07 3.54
N ILE A 152 -0.23 2.24 4.18
CA ILE A 152 0.05 2.37 5.61
C ILE A 152 -0.98 1.58 6.43
N GLY A 153 -2.25 1.55 6.01
CA GLY A 153 -3.27 0.68 6.61
C GLY A 153 -2.84 -0.79 6.60
N HIS A 154 -2.31 -1.27 5.48
CA HIS A 154 -1.74 -2.61 5.40
C HIS A 154 -0.59 -2.81 6.38
N TYR A 155 0.38 -1.90 6.43
CA TYR A 155 1.47 -1.97 7.41
C TYR A 155 0.96 -2.03 8.87
N LEU A 156 -0.17 -1.38 9.16
CA LEU A 156 -0.81 -1.40 10.48
C LEU A 156 -1.73 -2.60 10.72
N GLY A 157 -1.74 -3.58 9.81
CA GLY A 157 -2.48 -4.83 9.97
C GLY A 157 -3.86 -4.86 9.32
N LEU A 158 -4.27 -3.82 8.60
CA LEU A 158 -5.55 -3.81 7.89
C LEU A 158 -5.46 -4.66 6.62
N PHE A 159 -6.53 -5.40 6.33
CA PHE A 159 -6.71 -6.10 5.07
C PHE A 159 -7.61 -5.28 4.15
N HIS A 160 -7.60 -5.60 2.85
CA HIS A 160 -8.65 -5.11 1.97
C HIS A 160 -10.03 -5.49 2.52
N THR A 161 -10.99 -4.59 2.36
CA THR A 161 -12.39 -4.82 2.75
C THR A 161 -13.05 -5.93 1.92
N HIS A 162 -12.54 -6.17 0.72
CA HIS A 162 -12.87 -7.35 -0.09
C HIS A 162 -11.76 -8.39 0.11
N PRO A 163 -12.07 -9.68 0.22
CA PRO A 163 -11.10 -10.68 0.66
C PRO A 163 -9.97 -10.98 -0.35
N THR A 164 -9.81 -10.20 -1.43
CA THR A 164 -8.80 -10.44 -2.47
C THR A 164 -7.77 -9.31 -2.53
N TRP A 165 -6.51 -9.65 -2.83
CA TRP A 165 -5.39 -8.71 -3.05
C TRP A 165 -5.24 -8.25 -4.51
N GLY A 166 -6.20 -8.56 -5.36
CA GLY A 166 -6.18 -8.21 -6.79
C GLY A 166 -7.59 -8.15 -7.36
N ASP A 167 -7.66 -7.94 -8.67
CA ASP A 167 -8.90 -7.88 -9.45
C ASP A 167 -9.66 -9.20 -9.32
N PRO A 168 -10.68 -9.28 -8.45
CA PRO A 168 -11.44 -10.51 -8.32
C PRO A 168 -12.25 -10.70 -9.60
N ASP A 169 -12.34 -11.93 -10.10
CA ASP A 169 -13.34 -12.25 -11.12
C ASP A 169 -14.72 -11.83 -10.56
N PRO A 170 -15.55 -11.09 -11.30
CA PRO A 170 -16.89 -10.75 -10.85
C PRO A 170 -17.68 -11.94 -10.29
N LYS A 171 -17.47 -13.16 -10.83
CA LYS A 171 -18.06 -14.40 -10.31
C LYS A 171 -17.60 -14.71 -8.89
N ASP A 172 -16.33 -14.51 -8.59
CA ASP A 172 -15.77 -14.69 -7.26
C ASP A 172 -16.36 -13.68 -6.26
N ILE A 173 -16.59 -12.44 -6.68
CA ILE A 173 -17.24 -11.41 -5.86
C ILE A 173 -18.66 -11.84 -5.49
N VAL A 174 -19.43 -12.32 -6.47
CA VAL A 174 -20.81 -12.77 -6.25
C VAL A 174 -20.86 -13.88 -5.21
N GLU A 175 -19.95 -14.87 -5.28
CA GLU A 175 -19.91 -15.96 -4.31
C GLU A 175 -19.41 -15.50 -2.92
N ILE A 176 -18.50 -14.52 -2.85
CA ILE A 176 -18.09 -13.88 -1.58
C ILE A 176 -19.29 -13.16 -0.95
N VAL A 177 -20.03 -12.35 -1.71
CA VAL A 177 -21.17 -11.59 -1.19
C VAL A 177 -22.29 -12.52 -0.72
N LYS A 178 -22.57 -13.59 -1.48
CA LYS A 178 -23.56 -14.62 -1.08
C LYS A 178 -23.18 -15.35 0.20
N SER A 179 -21.90 -15.60 0.44
CA SER A 179 -21.43 -16.29 1.64
C SER A 179 -21.30 -15.36 2.86
N ALA A 180 -21.07 -14.06 2.65
CA ALA A 180 -20.94 -13.08 3.72
C ALA A 180 -22.29 -12.52 4.21
N ILE A 181 -23.32 -12.49 3.36
CA ILE A 181 -24.65 -11.98 3.73
C ILE A 181 -25.58 -13.16 4.05
N PRO A 182 -26.11 -13.28 5.28
CA PRO A 182 -27.09 -14.32 5.61
C PRO A 182 -28.28 -14.29 4.64
N PRO A 183 -28.82 -15.45 4.22
CA PRO A 183 -29.88 -15.53 3.20
C PRO A 183 -31.09 -14.63 3.45
N ALA A 184 -31.39 -14.31 4.71
CA ALA A 184 -32.51 -13.45 5.10
C ALA A 184 -32.38 -11.97 4.66
N HIS A 185 -31.19 -11.49 4.30
CA HIS A 185 -30.95 -10.08 3.94
C HIS A 185 -30.73 -9.83 2.44
N PHE A 186 -30.67 -10.89 1.62
CA PHE A 186 -30.37 -10.77 0.18
C PHE A 186 -31.52 -10.15 -0.63
N SER A 187 -32.75 -10.18 -0.12
CA SER A 187 -33.97 -9.70 -0.80
C SER A 187 -34.13 -8.18 -0.81
N VAL A 188 -33.30 -7.43 -0.07
CA VAL A 188 -33.43 -5.96 0.06
C VAL A 188 -32.48 -5.19 -0.86
N LEU A 189 -31.32 -5.76 -1.23
CA LEU A 189 -30.28 -5.05 -1.98
C LEU A 189 -30.40 -5.13 -3.52
N PHE A 190 -31.20 -6.05 -4.05
CA PHE A 190 -31.42 -6.19 -5.50
C PHE A 190 -32.90 -6.03 -5.87
N ARG A 191 -33.51 -4.88 -5.54
CA ARG A 191 -34.75 -4.47 -6.21
C ARG A 191 -34.44 -3.89 -7.60
N SER A 192 -34.55 -4.78 -8.59
CA SER A 192 -35.00 -4.56 -9.97
C SER A 192 -34.92 -3.12 -10.50
N SER A 193 -33.82 -2.78 -11.16
CA SER A 193 -33.81 -1.79 -12.27
C SER A 193 -32.50 -1.77 -13.06
N CYS A 194 -31.39 -2.32 -12.54
CA CYS A 194 -30.09 -2.25 -13.21
C CYS A 194 -29.49 -3.61 -13.62
N LEU A 195 -30.34 -4.58 -14.01
CA LEU A 195 -29.89 -5.92 -14.42
C LEU A 195 -30.45 -6.35 -15.78
N LYS A 196 -30.80 -5.39 -16.65
CA LYS A 196 -31.27 -5.66 -18.01
C LYS A 196 -30.20 -5.49 -19.11
N THR A 197 -28.99 -5.06 -18.79
CA THR A 197 -27.98 -4.73 -19.83
C THR A 197 -26.76 -5.64 -19.87
N PHE A 198 -26.69 -6.71 -19.07
CA PHE A 198 -25.52 -7.60 -19.05
C PHE A 198 -25.68 -8.91 -19.84
N THR A 199 -26.86 -9.20 -20.38
CA THR A 199 -27.13 -10.46 -21.12
C THR A 199 -27.34 -10.27 -22.63
N GLU A 200 -27.37 -9.03 -23.13
CA GLU A 200 -27.48 -8.75 -24.56
C GLU A 200 -26.20 -8.03 -25.00
N GLY A 201 -25.21 -8.80 -25.42
CA GLY A 201 -23.90 -8.29 -25.77
C GLY A 201 -23.94 -7.26 -26.89
N TYR A 202 -23.42 -6.06 -26.61
CA TYR A 202 -22.85 -5.15 -27.59
C TYR A 202 -21.75 -4.32 -26.90
N CYS A 203 -20.67 -4.07 -27.65
CA CYS A 203 -19.53 -3.23 -27.31
C CYS A 203 -19.91 -1.78 -27.01
#